data_AF-A0A451AKI5-F1
#
_entry.id   AF-A0A451AKI5-F1
#
_cell.length_a   1.000
_cell.length_b   1.000
_cell.length_c   1.000
_cell.angle_alpha   90.00
_cell.angle_beta   90.00
_cell.angle_gamma   90.00
#
_symmetry.space_group_name_H-M   'P 1'
#
loop_
_entity.id
_entity.type
_entity.pdbx_description
1 polymer ?
#
loop_
_entity_poly.entity_id
_entity_poly.type
_entity_poly.pdbx_seq_one_letter_code
_entity_poly.pdbx_strand_id
1 'polypeptide(L)' 'MIEPHDRRVALGLVREAVDAGASYRRACEILDINERTARRWRRQLQAGDGFEDHSVRRAVARDEYQPTS' A
#
# COMPACT_ATOMS: atom_id res chain seq x y z
N MET A 1 -4.43 17.09 0.05
CA MET A 1 -5.55 16.19 -0.32
C MET A 1 -4.96 15.19 -1.31
N ILE A 2 -4.91 13.90 -0.98
CA ILE A 2 -4.24 12.90 -1.82
C ILE A 2 -5.15 12.56 -3.02
N GLU A 3 -4.59 12.55 -4.23
CA GLU A 3 -5.32 12.31 -5.48
C GLU A 3 -5.87 10.86 -5.54
N PRO A 4 -7.03 10.59 -6.17
CA PRO A 4 -7.58 9.24 -6.26
C PRO A 4 -6.61 8.19 -6.85
N HIS A 5 -5.75 8.60 -7.78
CA HIS A 5 -4.71 7.74 -8.33
C HIS A 5 -3.68 7.34 -7.27
N ASP A 6 -3.14 8.32 -6.52
CA ASP A 6 -2.20 8.06 -5.42
C ASP A 6 -2.79 7.13 -4.36
N ARG A 7 -4.11 7.21 -4.09
CA ARG A 7 -4.79 6.30 -3.16
C ARG A 7 -4.76 4.86 -3.64
N ARG A 8 -4.88 4.62 -4.95
CA ARG A 8 -4.81 3.27 -5.54
C ARG A 8 -3.38 2.74 -5.48
N VAL A 9 -2.40 3.56 -5.84
CA VAL A 9 -0.97 3.20 -5.76
C VAL A 9 -0.60 2.85 -4.32
N ALA A 10 -0.98 3.71 -3.36
CA ALA A 10 -0.75 3.49 -1.95
C ALA A 10 -1.36 2.16 -1.43
N LEU A 11 -2.60 1.84 -1.81
CA LEU A 11 -3.23 0.57 -1.43
C LEU A 11 -2.57 -0.64 -2.11
N GLY A 12 -2.08 -0.48 -3.34
CA GLY A 12 -1.29 -1.48 -4.03
C GLY A 12 0.03 -1.78 -3.30
N LEU A 13 0.76 -0.75 -2.91
CA LEU A 13 2.00 -0.87 -2.13
C LEU A 13 1.77 -1.51 -0.75
N VAL A 14 0.67 -1.18 -0.07
CA VAL A 14 0.29 -1.85 1.18
C VAL A 14 0.10 -3.36 0.94
N ARG A 15 -0.55 -3.73 -0.16
CA ARG A 15 -0.78 -5.13 -0.51
C ARG A 15 0.54 -5.85 -0.83
N GLU A 16 1.41 -5.24 -1.64
CA GLU A 16 2.73 -5.80 -1.96
C GLU A 16 3.59 -6.01 -0.71
N ALA A 17 3.59 -5.05 0.23
CA ALA A 17 4.31 -5.20 1.49
C ALA A 17 3.77 -6.36 2.32
N VAL A 18 2.44 -6.57 2.32
CA VAL A 18 1.81 -7.70 3.02
C VAL A 18 2.12 -9.03 2.33
N ASP A 19 2.08 -9.09 0.99
CA ASP A 19 2.49 -10.25 0.21
C ASP A 19 3.99 -10.59 0.42
N ALA A 20 4.83 -9.57 0.65
CA ALA A 20 6.23 -9.74 1.04
C ALA A 20 6.43 -10.17 2.51
N GLY A 21 5.35 -10.31 3.30
CA GLY A 21 5.36 -10.81 4.67
C GLY A 21 5.29 -9.73 5.75
N ALA A 22 5.12 -8.45 5.40
CA ALA A 22 4.87 -7.40 6.39
C ALA A 22 3.45 -7.50 6.96
N SER A 23 3.27 -7.09 8.21
CA SER A 23 1.92 -6.92 8.74
C SER A 23 1.24 -5.71 8.09
N TYR A 24 -0.08 -5.77 7.90
CA TYR A 24 -0.86 -4.66 7.35
C TYR A 24 -0.61 -3.34 8.10
N ARG A 25 -0.49 -3.43 9.43
CA ARG A 25 -0.16 -2.27 10.28
C ARG A 25 1.20 -1.68 9.95
N ARG A 26 2.22 -2.53 9.81
CA ARG A 26 3.59 -2.10 9.44
C ARG A 26 3.65 -1.54 8.03
N ALA A 27 2.91 -2.12 7.08
CA ALA A 27 2.80 -1.59 5.72
C ALA A 27 2.17 -0.19 5.69
N CYS A 28 1.10 0.03 6.47
CA CYS A 28 0.49 1.35 6.64
C CYS A 28 1.44 2.35 7.33
N GLU A 29 2.20 1.92 8.34
CA GLU A 29 3.20 2.76 9.03
C GLU A 29 4.34 3.18 8.08
N ILE A 30 4.88 2.26 7.27
CA ILE A 30 5.97 2.55 6.31
C ILE A 30 5.53 3.55 5.23
N LEU A 31 4.28 3.47 4.79
CA LEU A 31 3.73 4.37 3.77
C LEU A 31 3.18 5.68 4.36
N ASP A 32 3.32 5.88 5.68
CA ASP A 32 2.78 7.02 6.44
C ASP A 32 1.26 7.21 6.22
N ILE A 33 0.53 6.10 6.09
CA ILE A 33 -0.91 6.11 5.86
C ILE A 33 -1.62 5.68 7.13
N ASN A 34 -2.54 6.52 7.60
CA ASN A 34 -3.41 6.12 8.70
C ASN A 34 -4.29 4.93 8.28
N GLU A 35 -4.34 3.89 9.11
CA GLU A 35 -5.13 2.68 8.87
C GLU A 35 -6.62 3.00 8.63
N ARG A 36 -7.18 4.01 9.31
CA ARG A 36 -8.55 4.47 9.10
C ARG A 36 -8.73 5.07 7.71
N THR A 37 -7.74 5.80 7.23
CA THR A 37 -7.73 6.39 5.88
C THR A 37 -7.64 5.31 4.82
N ALA A 38 -6.75 4.32 4.97
CA ALA A 38 -6.65 3.17 4.08
C ALA A 38 -7.96 2.38 4.01
N ARG A 39 -8.59 2.09 5.16
CA ARG A 39 -9.91 1.43 5.21
C ARG A 39 -11.01 2.25 4.55
N ARG A 40 -10.98 3.58 4.64
CA ARG A 40 -11.95 4.48 4.00
C ARG A 40 -11.75 4.52 2.48
N TRP A 41 -10.51 4.55 2.00
CA TRP A 41 -10.21 4.50 0.57
C TRP A 41 -10.62 3.17 -0.04
N ARG A 42 -10.33 2.06 0.64
CA ARG A 42 -10.79 0.73 0.23
C ARG A 42 -12.32 0.65 0.09
N ARG A 43 -13.08 1.29 0.99
CA ARG A 43 -14.54 1.37 0.88
C ARG A 43 -15.01 2.24 -0.29
N GLN A 44 -14.36 3.37 -0.52
CA GLN A 44 -14.67 4.24 -1.67
C GLN A 44 -14.38 3.57 -3.01
N LEU A 45 -13.30 2.79 -3.10
CA LEU A 45 -12.96 2.04 -4.32
C LEU A 45 -13.98 0.93 -4.60
N GLN A 46 -14.36 0.14 -3.58
CA GLN A 46 -15.39 -0.91 -3.74
C GLN A 46 -16.77 -0.35 -4.14
N ALA A 47 -17.06 0.91 -3.81
CA ALA A 47 -18.33 1.56 -4.15
C ALA A 47 -18.30 2.26 -5.53
N GLY A 48 -17.11 2.52 -6.09
CA GLY A 48 -16.94 3.37 -7.27
C GLY A 48 -16.41 2.65 -8.52
N ASP A 49 -15.53 1.66 -8.37
CA ASP A 49 -14.81 1.04 -9.50
C ASP A 49 -14.64 -0.46 -9.27
N GLY A 50 -15.08 -1.26 -10.25
CA GLY A 50 -14.76 -2.68 -10.33
C GLY A 50 -13.25 -2.88 -10.22
N PHE A 51 -12.84 -3.66 -9.24
CA PHE A 51 -11.46 -3.83 -8.80
C PHE A 51 -10.66 -4.65 -9.84
N GLU A 52 -10.35 -4.06 -10.99
CA GLU A 52 -9.39 -4.65 -11.92
C GLU A 52 -7.98 -4.46 -11.35
N ASP A 53 -7.56 -5.51 -10.64
CA ASP A 53 -6.22 -5.77 -10.12
C ASP A 53 -5.21 -5.82 -11.27
N HIS A 54 -4.85 -4.66 -11.81
CA HIS A 54 -3.62 -4.54 -12.58
C HIS A 54 -2.45 -4.57 -11.59
N SER A 55 -2.11 -5.79 -11.17
CA SER A 55 -0.82 -6.13 -10.57
C SER A 55 0.27 -5.84 -11.59
N VAL A 56 0.68 -4.57 -11.64
CA VAL A 56 1.85 -4.13 -12.40
C VAL A 56 3.06 -4.60 -11.62
N ARG A 57 3.61 -5.72 -12.08
CA ARG A 57 4.90 -6.27 -11.67
C ARG A 57 6.00 -5.18 -11.69
N ARG A 58 6.89 -5.26 -10.69
CA ARG A 58 8.14 -4.48 -10.43
C ARG A 58 7.89 -3.22 -9.58
N ALA A 59 8.57 -3.03 -8.45
CA ALA A 59 10.00 -3.18 -8.29
C ALA A 59 10.39 -3.56 -6.85
N VAL A 60 11.26 -4.58 -6.77
CA VAL A 60 12.19 -4.79 -5.67
C VAL A 60 12.98 -3.51 -5.36
N ALA A 61 12.72 -2.89 -4.21
CA ALA A 61 13.62 -1.93 -3.57
C ALA A 61 14.07 -2.52 -2.23
N ARG A 62 15.06 -3.42 -2.33
CA ARG A 62 15.92 -3.84 -1.22
C ARG A 62 17.01 -2.78 -1.09
N ASP A 63 16.83 -1.83 -0.17
CA ASP A 63 17.84 -0.85 0.27
C ASP A 63 17.20 -0.08 1.43
N GLU A 64 17.67 0.03 2.67
CA GLU A 64 18.86 -0.36 3.40
C GLU A 64 18.37 -0.58 4.85
N TYR A 65 18.68 -1.70 5.48
CA TYR A 65 18.70 -1.81 6.95
C TYR A 65 20.06 -2.37 7.30
N GLN A 66 20.99 -1.47 7.59
CA GLN A 66 22.37 -1.78 7.94
C GLN A 66 22.40 -2.13 9.44
N PRO A 67 22.64 -3.41 9.83
CA PRO A 67 22.88 -3.72 11.22
C PRO A 67 24.29 -3.28 11.61
N THR A 68 24.36 -2.58 12.74
CA THR A 68 25.55 -2.12 13.45
C THR A 68 26.61 -3.21 13.60
N SER A 69 27.88 -2.86 13.38
CA SER A 69 29.03 -3.48 14.02
C SER A 69 30.04 -2.44 14.46
#